data_AF-A0A2E5JAT4-F1
#
_entry.id   AF-A0A2E5JAT4-F1
#
_cell.length_a   1.000
_cell.length_b   1.000
_cell.length_c   1.000
_cell.angle_alpha   90.00
_cell.angle_beta   90.00
_cell.angle_gamma   90.00
#
_symmetry.space_group_name_H-M   'P 1'
#
loop_
_entity.id
_entity.type
_entity.pdbx_description
1 polymer ?
#
loop_
_entity_poly.entity_id
_entity_poly.type
_entity_poly.pdbx_seq_one_letter_code
_entity_poly.pdbx_strand_id
1 'polypeptide(L)'
;MRFLVFFMFVFCASAFEPTCDCACEDLDRDRLGQSTWYLLHEIAKHVPTTKESHFKNFMYSLSHLYPCETCRKHIGDYILENNIELNKQWLCDFHNDVNVRLGKASFDCSTL
;
A
#
# COMPACT_ATOMS: atom_id res chain seq x y z
N MET A 1 -9.24 68.78 10.23
CA MET A 1 -8.25 68.31 11.21
C MET A 1 -8.87 67.17 12.01
N ARG A 2 -8.55 65.90 11.70
CA ARG A 2 -8.55 64.77 12.64
C ARG A 2 -7.99 63.50 11.94
N PHE A 3 -6.76 63.24 12.35
CA PHE A 3 -5.87 62.08 12.27
C PHE A 3 -6.45 60.70 11.92
N LEU A 4 -5.74 60.02 11.00
CA LEU A 4 -5.18 58.66 11.05
C LEU A 4 -5.81 57.65 12.04
N VAL A 5 -6.10 56.42 11.58
CA VAL A 5 -5.30 55.21 11.92
C VAL A 5 -5.62 54.09 10.91
N PHE A 6 -4.54 53.59 10.31
CA PHE A 6 -4.43 52.39 9.48
C PHE A 6 -4.67 51.15 10.38
N PHE A 7 -5.69 50.34 10.12
CA PHE A 7 -5.75 48.97 10.65
C PHE A 7 -5.70 48.00 9.49
N MET A 8 -4.46 47.64 9.14
CA MET A 8 -4.13 46.50 8.32
C MET A 8 -4.58 45.26 9.10
N PHE A 9 -5.80 44.78 8.85
CA PHE A 9 -6.22 43.48 9.34
C PHE A 9 -5.40 42.43 8.59
N VAL A 10 -4.28 42.06 9.20
CA VAL A 10 -3.54 40.84 8.90
C VAL A 10 -4.51 39.69 9.16
N PHE A 11 -5.16 39.22 8.09
CA PHE A 11 -5.74 37.89 8.09
C PHE A 11 -4.59 36.92 8.23
N CYS A 12 -4.31 36.50 9.46
CA CYS A 12 -3.55 35.30 9.72
C CYS A 12 -4.37 34.16 9.11
N ALA A 13 -3.99 33.74 7.90
CA ALA A 13 -4.45 32.48 7.35
C ALA A 13 -3.93 31.40 8.30
N SER A 14 -4.78 30.97 9.23
CA SER A 14 -4.58 29.71 9.92
C SER A 14 -4.62 28.64 8.83
N ALA A 15 -3.44 28.25 8.36
CA ALA A 15 -3.29 27.00 7.64
C ALA A 15 -3.90 25.93 8.56
N PHE A 16 -4.99 25.32 8.10
CA PHE A 16 -5.46 24.08 8.70
C PHE A 16 -4.30 23.09 8.57
N GLU A 17 -3.48 22.96 9.61
CA GLU A 17 -2.60 21.81 9.71
C GLU A 17 -3.52 20.59 9.76
N PRO A 18 -3.34 19.59 8.87
CA PRO A 18 -4.08 18.35 9.00
C PRO A 18 -3.59 17.69 10.29
N THR A 19 -4.34 17.87 11.36
CA THR A 19 -4.19 17.06 12.56
C THR A 19 -4.36 15.63 12.11
N CYS A 20 -3.33 14.80 12.31
CA CYS A 20 -3.43 13.37 12.12
C CYS A 20 -4.44 12.86 13.14
N ASP A 21 -5.71 12.79 12.75
CA ASP A 21 -6.75 12.22 13.58
C ASP A 21 -6.55 10.70 13.56
N CYS A 22 -6.06 10.16 14.68
CA CYS A 22 -5.89 8.73 14.88
C CYS A 22 -7.23 8.03 15.20
N ALA A 23 -8.36 8.65 14.88
CA ALA A 23 -9.66 7.99 14.93
C ALA A 23 -9.62 6.76 14.01
N CYS A 24 -9.60 5.57 14.63
CA CYS A 24 -9.65 4.32 13.91
C CYS A 24 -11.07 4.12 13.36
N GLU A 25 -11.31 4.60 12.15
CA GLU A 25 -12.44 4.16 11.32
C GLU A 25 -12.32 2.65 11.01
N ASP A 26 -13.44 2.03 10.61
CA ASP A 26 -13.43 0.66 10.11
C ASP A 26 -12.40 0.51 8.97
N LEU A 27 -11.73 -0.65 8.91
CA LEU A 27 -10.68 -0.90 7.93
C LEU A 27 -11.23 -0.83 6.49
N ASP A 28 -10.83 0.20 5.74
CA ASP A 28 -11.00 0.25 4.29
C ASP A 28 -10.04 -0.75 3.61
N ARG A 29 -10.55 -1.96 3.38
CA ARG A 29 -9.81 -3.06 2.76
C ARG A 29 -9.37 -2.74 1.33
N ASP A 30 -10.14 -1.96 0.59
CA ASP A 30 -9.86 -1.66 -0.81
C ASP A 30 -8.73 -0.63 -0.92
N ARG A 31 -8.80 0.45 -0.13
CA ARG A 31 -7.72 1.45 -0.06
C ARG A 31 -6.43 0.83 0.47
N LEU A 32 -6.50 0.00 1.51
CA LEU A 32 -5.33 -0.72 2.01
C LEU A 32 -4.74 -1.64 0.94
N GLY A 33 -5.58 -2.43 0.27
CA GLY A 33 -5.18 -3.35 -0.79
C GLY A 33 -4.50 -2.63 -1.96
N GLN A 34 -5.14 -1.62 -2.53
CA GLN A 34 -4.59 -0.81 -3.63
C GLN A 34 -3.24 -0.19 -3.27
N SER A 35 -3.14 0.39 -2.07
CA SER A 35 -1.90 1.03 -1.60
C SER A 35 -0.77 0.00 -1.41
N THR A 36 -1.11 -1.18 -0.90
CA THR A 36 -0.13 -2.28 -0.72
C THR A 36 0.35 -2.80 -2.08
N TRP A 37 -0.56 -3.02 -3.02
CA TRP A 37 -0.22 -3.48 -4.36
C TRP A 37 0.67 -2.49 -5.10
N TYR A 38 0.38 -1.19 -4.99
CA TYR A 38 1.25 -0.14 -5.54
C TYR A 38 2.67 -0.25 -4.99
N LEU A 39 2.82 -0.33 -3.66
CA LEU A 39 4.12 -0.49 -3.01
C LEU A 39 4.86 -1.75 -3.51
N LEU A 40 4.18 -2.90 -3.53
CA LEU A 40 4.80 -4.16 -3.93
C LEU A 40 5.25 -4.12 -5.39
N HIS A 41 4.43 -3.57 -6.29
CA HIS A 41 4.76 -3.48 -7.72
C HIS A 41 5.94 -2.55 -7.98
N GLU A 42 6.02 -1.42 -7.28
CA GLU A 42 7.18 -0.53 -7.36
C GLU A 42 8.46 -1.20 -6.81
N ILE A 43 8.35 -1.98 -5.73
CA ILE A 43 9.47 -2.79 -5.23
C ILE A 43 9.93 -3.80 -6.29
N ALA A 44 9.01 -4.62 -6.82
CA ALA A 44 9.34 -5.67 -7.80
C ALA A 44 9.90 -5.11 -9.13
N LYS A 45 9.53 -3.87 -9.48
CA LYS A 45 10.00 -3.19 -10.69
C LYS A 45 11.35 -2.51 -10.53
N HIS A 46 11.62 -1.91 -9.38
CA HIS A 46 12.75 -0.99 -9.21
C HIS A 46 13.85 -1.46 -8.26
N VAL A 47 13.56 -2.36 -7.32
CA VAL A 47 14.55 -2.84 -6.36
C VAL A 47 15.42 -3.93 -7.00
N PRO A 48 16.76 -3.86 -6.89
CA PRO A 48 17.64 -4.88 -7.48
C PRO A 48 17.48 -6.24 -6.79
N THR A 49 17.60 -7.32 -7.57
CA THR A 49 17.47 -8.72 -7.10
C THR A 49 18.45 -9.09 -5.98
N THR A 50 19.55 -8.35 -5.81
CA THR A 50 20.47 -8.48 -4.66
C THR A 50 19.80 -8.22 -3.30
N LYS A 51 18.59 -7.65 -3.29
CA LYS A 51 17.78 -7.40 -2.08
C LYS A 51 16.65 -8.41 -1.89
N GLU A 52 16.63 -9.53 -2.63
CA GLU A 52 15.56 -10.53 -2.56
C GLU A 52 15.29 -11.04 -1.14
N SER A 53 16.32 -11.25 -0.32
CA SER A 53 16.15 -11.67 1.07
C SER A 53 15.32 -10.68 1.91
N HIS A 54 15.44 -9.38 1.65
CA HIS A 54 14.61 -8.37 2.31
C HIS A 54 13.17 -8.41 1.80
N PHE A 55 12.97 -8.62 0.50
CA PHE A 55 11.63 -8.80 -0.06
C PHE A 55 10.93 -10.03 0.51
N LYS A 56 11.64 -11.16 0.59
CA LYS A 56 11.17 -12.38 1.27
C LYS A 56 10.72 -12.09 2.70
N ASN A 57 11.59 -11.47 3.50
CA ASN A 57 11.27 -11.09 4.88
C ASN A 57 10.09 -10.11 4.98
N PHE A 58 9.94 -9.20 4.01
CA PHE A 58 8.82 -8.29 3.94
C PHE A 58 7.50 -9.04 3.67
N MET A 59 7.48 -9.94 2.70
CA MET A 59 6.31 -10.78 2.41
C MET A 59 5.94 -11.68 3.59
N TYR A 60 6.92 -12.27 4.28
CA TYR A 60 6.69 -12.98 5.55
C TYR A 60 6.13 -12.05 6.63
N SER A 61 6.61 -10.81 6.72
CA SER A 61 6.05 -9.85 7.68
C SER A 61 4.59 -9.54 7.35
N LEU A 62 4.23 -9.41 6.07
CA LEU A 62 2.84 -9.23 5.65
C LEU A 62 1.97 -10.43 6.02
N SER A 63 2.44 -11.67 5.90
CA SER A 63 1.67 -12.85 6.31
C SER A 63 1.37 -12.91 7.82
N HIS A 64 2.05 -12.12 8.65
CA HIS A 64 1.82 -12.03 10.09
C HIS A 64 1.13 -10.73 10.53
N LEU A 65 1.30 -9.64 9.79
CA LEU A 65 0.94 -8.30 10.25
C LEU A 65 -0.11 -7.61 9.38
N TYR A 66 -0.47 -8.17 8.21
CA TYR A 66 -1.44 -7.49 7.33
C TYR A 66 -2.80 -7.30 8.03
N PRO A 67 -3.35 -6.07 8.13
CA PRO A 67 -4.51 -5.78 8.99
C PRO A 67 -5.77 -6.59 8.68
N CYS A 68 -6.04 -6.87 7.40
CA CYS A 68 -7.15 -7.73 6.99
C CYS A 68 -6.84 -9.21 7.28
N GLU A 69 -7.51 -9.82 8.27
CA GLU A 69 -7.25 -11.20 8.71
C GLU A 69 -7.36 -12.23 7.57
N THR A 70 -8.44 -12.20 6.79
CA THR A 70 -8.64 -13.17 5.69
C THR A 70 -7.65 -12.94 4.54
N CYS A 71 -7.16 -11.71 4.36
CA CYS A 71 -6.12 -11.38 3.39
C CYS A 71 -4.75 -11.88 3.91
N ARG A 72 -4.47 -11.65 5.20
CA ARG A 72 -3.26 -12.09 5.89
C ARG A 72 -3.09 -13.61 5.83
N LYS A 73 -4.15 -14.37 6.15
CA LYS A 73 -4.14 -15.82 6.05
C LYS A 73 -3.78 -16.27 4.63
N HIS A 74 -4.40 -15.66 3.64
CA HIS A 74 -4.15 -15.97 2.23
C HIS A 74 -2.70 -15.69 1.80
N ILE A 75 -2.12 -14.55 2.22
CA ILE A 75 -0.69 -14.27 1.98
C ILE A 75 0.17 -15.41 2.55
N GLY A 76 -0.12 -15.84 3.80
CA GLY A 76 0.60 -16.93 4.45
C GLY A 76 0.48 -18.26 3.71
N ASP A 77 -0.73 -18.66 3.32
CA ASP A 77 -0.96 -19.90 2.56
C ASP A 77 -0.21 -19.85 1.22
N TYR A 78 -0.32 -18.74 0.47
CA TYR A 78 0.30 -18.60 -0.84
C TYR A 78 1.83 -18.72 -0.78
N ILE A 79 2.50 -18.05 0.17
CA ILE A 79 3.96 -18.06 0.26
C ILE A 79 4.54 -19.38 0.81
N LEU A 80 3.72 -20.25 1.40
CA LEU A 80 4.12 -21.60 1.79
C LEU A 80 4.18 -22.55 0.59
N GLU A 81 3.31 -22.34 -0.39
CA GLU A 81 3.20 -23.19 -1.59
C GLU A 81 4.04 -22.65 -2.76
N ASN A 82 4.38 -21.36 -2.74
CA ASN A 82 5.08 -20.68 -3.83
C ASN A 82 6.37 -20.03 -3.34
N ASN A 83 7.50 -20.40 -3.96
CA ASN A 83 8.79 -19.79 -3.65
C ASN A 83 8.76 -18.29 -4.00
N ILE A 84 8.96 -17.44 -3.01
CA ILE A 84 8.99 -15.98 -3.21
C ILE A 84 10.19 -15.60 -4.08
N GLU A 85 9.96 -14.81 -5.12
CA GLU A 85 11.02 -14.25 -5.96
C GLU A 85 10.85 -12.74 -6.10
N LEU A 86 11.97 -11.99 -6.06
CA LEU A 86 11.92 -10.55 -6.29
C LEU A 86 11.93 -10.27 -7.80
N ASN A 87 10.78 -10.41 -8.44
CA ASN A 87 10.56 -10.04 -9.83
C ASN A 87 9.08 -9.71 -10.11
N LYS A 88 8.82 -9.05 -11.25
CA LYS A 88 7.46 -8.66 -11.65
C LYS A 88 6.53 -9.84 -11.88
N GLN A 89 7.07 -10.94 -12.41
CA GLN A 89 6.29 -12.12 -12.80
C GLN A 89 5.66 -12.77 -11.56
N TRP A 90 6.48 -13.11 -10.57
CA TRP A 90 6.03 -13.70 -9.31
C TRP A 90 4.97 -12.84 -8.60
N LEU A 91 5.18 -11.52 -8.56
CA LEU A 91 4.23 -10.61 -7.92
C LEU A 91 2.91 -10.53 -8.69
N CYS A 92 2.94 -10.57 -10.03
CA CYS A 92 1.74 -10.62 -10.85
C CYS A 92 0.97 -11.93 -10.66
N ASP A 93 1.66 -13.07 -10.60
CA ASP A 93 1.05 -14.37 -10.34
C ASP A 93 0.36 -14.37 -8.97
N PHE A 94 1.01 -13.81 -7.94
CA PHE A 94 0.39 -13.63 -6.63
C PHE A 94 -0.84 -12.71 -6.67
N HIS A 95 -0.78 -11.60 -7.40
CA HIS A 95 -1.93 -10.71 -7.57
C HIS A 95 -3.08 -11.42 -8.28
N ASN A 96 -2.77 -12.23 -9.30
CA ASN A 96 -3.76 -13.00 -10.05
C ASN A 96 -4.45 -14.07 -9.19
N ASP A 97 -3.73 -14.71 -8.28
CA ASP A 97 -4.32 -15.63 -7.31
C ASP A 97 -5.38 -14.92 -6.43
N VAL A 98 -5.07 -13.70 -5.98
CA VAL A 98 -6.05 -12.85 -5.28
C VAL A 98 -7.22 -12.44 -6.19
N ASN A 99 -6.97 -12.11 -7.46
CA ASN A 99 -8.04 -11.78 -8.42
C ASN A 99 -9.02 -12.95 -8.58
N VAL A 100 -8.50 -14.15 -8.81
CA VAL A 100 -9.32 -15.37 -8.96
C VAL A 100 -10.15 -15.61 -7.70
N ARG A 101 -9.56 -15.50 -6.51
CA ARG A 101 -10.27 -15.63 -5.23
C ARG A 101 -11.40 -14.61 -5.07
N LEU A 102 -11.24 -13.41 -5.64
CA LEU A 102 -12.25 -12.35 -5.63
C LEU A 102 -13.22 -12.39 -6.83
N GLY A 103 -13.13 -13.41 -7.69
CA GLY A 103 -13.95 -13.54 -8.90
C GLY A 103 -13.64 -12.48 -9.99
N LYS A 104 -12.44 -11.90 -9.96
CA LYS A 104 -11.94 -10.95 -10.96
C LYS A 104 -11.19 -11.69 -12.06
N ALA A 105 -11.10 -11.08 -13.24
CA ALA A 105 -10.29 -11.60 -14.33
C ALA A 105 -8.79 -11.57 -13.97
N SER A 106 -8.04 -12.57 -14.42
CA SER A 106 -6.58 -12.55 -14.36
C SER A 106 -6.01 -11.55 -15.36
N PHE A 107 -4.88 -10.94 -14.98
CA PHE A 107 -4.07 -10.08 -15.82
C PHE A 107 -3.02 -10.91 -16.58
N ASP A 108 -2.73 -10.57 -17.84
CA ASP A 108 -1.67 -11.21 -18.60
C ASP A 108 -0.29 -10.69 -18.18
N CYS A 109 0.38 -11.44 -17.30
CA CYS A 109 1.69 -11.06 -16.76
C CYS A 109 2.80 -10.97 -17.82
N SER A 110 2.62 -11.52 -19.02
CA SER A 110 3.62 -11.40 -20.09
C SER A 110 3.75 -9.97 -20.65
N THR A 111 2.85 -9.06 -20.25
CA THR A 111 2.79 -7.67 -20.71
C THR A 111 3.44 -6.64 -19.76
N LEU A 112 4.12 -7.10 -18.69
CA LEU A 112 4.66 -6.28 -17.58
C LEU A 112 6.00 -5.57 -17.83
#